data_AF-A0A661HT81-F1
#
_entry.id   AF-A0A661HT81-F1
#
_cell.length_a   1.000
_cell.length_b   1.000
_cell.length_c   1.000
_cell.angle_alpha   90.00
_cell.angle_beta   90.00
_cell.angle_gamma   90.00
#
_symmetry.space_group_name_H-M   'P 1'
#
loop_
_entity.id
_entity.type
_entity.pdbx_description
1 polymer ?
#
loop_
_entity_poly.entity_id
_entity_poly.type
_entity_poly.pdbx_seq_one_letter_code
_entity_poly.pdbx_strand_id
1 'polypeptide(L)'
;MKKLLKWIGIAMLFGATGQLIAAESYGKAEDPLVAEVLGMEIRTKDVNIMQAVIGQKLLEKYAEQQKIEVSQKDIDLYIANLDAFIVKDRKRREAEMLEVQEKLKSGSLLDEEKKNLQSNLTVLESLQKMEVQEDKEKAMDPKGAIKDKQTVAKTFIKQGLINKALYKQYGGRIIFQQMGAEPYDAMHKFLKEEEKNESFKIIDKSFEASFWNYYADESKHSFYKKGSKEEKEVLDKFFK
;
A
#
# COMPACT_ATOMS: atom_id res chain seq x y z
N MET A 1 5.52 -19.21 4.11
CA MET A 1 5.44 -17.84 3.55
C MET A 1 4.90 -17.80 2.09
N LYS A 2 3.97 -18.68 1.70
CA LYS A 2 3.39 -18.75 0.33
C LYS A 2 2.28 -17.70 0.04
N LYS A 3 2.19 -16.61 0.82
CA LYS A 3 1.08 -15.63 0.72
C LYS A 3 1.53 -14.18 0.46
N LEU A 4 2.82 -13.88 0.44
CA LEU A 4 3.32 -12.50 0.34
C LEU A 4 3.45 -11.95 -1.10
N LEU A 5 3.26 -12.78 -2.14
CA LEU A 5 3.46 -12.37 -3.55
C LEU A 5 2.18 -12.31 -4.39
N LYS A 6 0.99 -12.30 -3.78
CA LYS A 6 -0.28 -12.14 -4.52
C LYS A 6 -0.86 -10.72 -4.51
N TRP A 7 -0.17 -9.74 -3.92
CA TRP A 7 -0.76 -8.44 -3.58
C TRP A 7 -0.27 -7.23 -4.38
N ILE A 8 0.25 -7.45 -5.60
CA ILE A 8 0.24 -6.40 -6.65
C ILE A 8 -1.11 -6.43 -7.43
N GLY A 9 -2.04 -7.30 -7.04
CA GLY A 9 -3.32 -7.52 -7.71
C GLY A 9 -4.52 -6.68 -7.24
N ILE A 10 -4.35 -5.65 -6.39
CA ILE A 10 -5.44 -4.73 -6.04
C ILE A 10 -4.96 -3.29 -6.15
N ALA A 11 -4.69 -2.85 -7.38
CA ALA A 11 -4.59 -1.43 -7.72
C ALA A 11 -4.74 -1.24 -9.24
N MET A 12 -5.80 -1.77 -9.86
CA MET A 12 -6.22 -1.35 -11.19
C MET A 12 -7.74 -1.43 -11.32
N LEU A 13 -8.41 -0.34 -10.97
CA LEU A 13 -9.70 0.00 -11.58
C LEU A 13 -9.48 1.33 -12.30
N PHE A 14 -9.06 1.25 -13.56
CA PHE A 14 -9.02 2.38 -14.47
C PHE A 14 -10.43 2.62 -15.00
N GLY A 15 -10.86 3.88 -14.93
CA GLY A 15 -12.18 4.33 -15.34
C GLY A 15 -12.40 4.25 -16.86
N ALA A 16 -13.66 4.00 -17.23
CA ALA A 16 -14.19 4.35 -18.54
C ALA A 16 -15.14 5.54 -18.34
N THR A 17 -14.78 6.69 -18.87
CA THR A 17 -15.68 7.86 -18.95
C THR A 17 -16.63 7.69 -20.14
N GLY A 18 -17.94 7.81 -19.89
CA GLY A 18 -18.92 8.00 -20.96
C GLY A 18 -20.38 7.82 -20.53
N GLN A 19 -21.12 8.95 -20.55
CA GLN A 19 -22.59 9.13 -20.56
C GLN A 19 -23.38 9.26 -19.24
N LEU A 20 -24.36 10.16 -19.30
CA LEU A 20 -25.05 10.90 -18.24
C LEU A 20 -26.11 10.09 -17.45
N ILE A 21 -26.08 10.30 -16.12
CA ILE A 21 -27.16 10.15 -15.12
C ILE A 21 -27.71 8.73 -14.91
N ALA A 22 -26.86 7.87 -14.36
CA ALA A 22 -27.24 6.96 -13.28
C ALA A 22 -26.28 7.25 -12.11
N ALA A 23 -26.72 7.12 -10.86
CA ALA A 23 -25.79 7.19 -9.73
C ALA A 23 -24.65 6.19 -9.99
N GLU A 24 -23.40 6.64 -9.98
CA GLU A 24 -22.24 5.77 -10.16
C GLU A 24 -22.36 4.67 -9.10
N SER A 25 -22.28 3.39 -9.48
CA SER A 25 -22.36 2.27 -8.54
C SER A 25 -21.08 1.46 -8.62
N TYR A 26 -20.46 1.22 -7.47
CA TYR A 26 -19.37 0.26 -7.32
C TYR A 26 -19.94 -1.13 -7.01
N GLY A 27 -19.42 -2.15 -7.68
CA GLY A 27 -19.80 -3.55 -7.45
C GLY A 27 -20.96 -4.02 -8.34
N LYS A 28 -21.47 -5.22 -8.06
CA LYS A 28 -22.50 -5.84 -8.89
C LYS A 28 -23.90 -5.52 -8.38
N ALA A 29 -24.88 -5.45 -9.28
CA ALA A 29 -26.26 -5.10 -8.92
C ALA A 29 -26.90 -6.10 -7.94
N GLU A 30 -26.51 -7.38 -8.01
CA GLU A 30 -26.99 -8.45 -7.13
C GLU A 30 -26.36 -8.45 -5.73
N ASP A 31 -25.28 -7.70 -5.52
CA ASP A 31 -24.68 -7.55 -4.19
C ASP A 31 -25.45 -6.51 -3.36
N PRO A 32 -25.47 -6.66 -2.02
CA PRO A 32 -26.24 -5.76 -1.17
C PRO A 32 -25.68 -4.33 -1.24
N LEU A 33 -26.57 -3.34 -1.26
CA LEU A 33 -26.22 -1.94 -1.11
C LEU A 33 -25.84 -1.67 0.35
N VAL A 34 -24.56 -1.42 0.59
CA VAL A 34 -24.03 -1.32 1.96
C VAL A 34 -23.65 0.10 2.36
N ALA A 35 -23.30 0.96 1.41
CA ALA A 35 -22.91 2.33 1.67
C ALA A 35 -23.10 3.23 0.45
N GLU A 36 -22.97 4.53 0.67
CA GLU A 36 -22.87 5.54 -0.38
C GLU A 36 -21.72 6.49 -0.03
N VAL A 37 -20.95 6.94 -1.02
CA VAL A 37 -19.86 7.93 -0.86
C VAL A 37 -19.94 8.95 -1.98
N LEU A 38 -20.06 10.24 -1.65
CA LEU A 38 -20.16 11.34 -2.62
C LEU A 38 -21.23 11.09 -3.71
N GLY A 39 -22.35 10.47 -3.33
CA GLY A 39 -23.45 10.10 -4.24
C GLY A 39 -23.24 8.83 -5.06
N MET A 40 -22.12 8.12 -4.90
CA MET A 40 -21.88 6.80 -5.47
C MET A 40 -22.41 5.69 -4.56
N GLU A 41 -23.21 4.77 -5.10
CA GLU A 41 -23.62 3.56 -4.40
C GLU A 41 -22.48 2.55 -4.29
N ILE A 42 -22.36 1.86 -3.15
CA ILE A 42 -21.39 0.78 -2.94
C ILE A 42 -22.15 -0.51 -2.67
N ARG A 43 -22.00 -1.49 -3.57
CA ARG A 43 -22.59 -2.82 -3.47
C ARG A 43 -21.50 -3.87 -3.28
N THR A 44 -21.48 -4.52 -2.12
CA THR A 44 -20.46 -5.53 -1.81
C THR A 44 -20.85 -6.38 -0.61
N LYS A 45 -20.32 -7.60 -0.54
CA LYS A 45 -20.41 -8.48 0.64
C LYS A 45 -19.18 -8.39 1.55
N ASP A 46 -18.17 -7.60 1.15
CA ASP A 46 -16.88 -7.49 1.84
C ASP A 46 -16.68 -6.07 2.38
N VAL A 47 -16.53 -5.96 3.71
CA VAL A 47 -16.30 -4.69 4.41
C VAL A 47 -14.98 -4.03 4.02
N ASN A 48 -13.95 -4.81 3.67
CA ASN A 48 -12.65 -4.25 3.26
C ASN A 48 -12.78 -3.54 1.91
N ILE A 49 -13.60 -4.10 1.00
CA ILE A 49 -13.92 -3.44 -0.27
C ILE A 49 -14.68 -2.15 -0.01
N MET A 50 -15.68 -2.17 0.89
CA MET A 50 -16.43 -0.97 1.27
C MET A 50 -15.50 0.12 1.84
N GLN A 51 -14.63 -0.24 2.79
CA GLN A 51 -13.63 0.66 3.37
C GLN A 51 -12.68 1.24 2.31
N ALA A 52 -12.17 0.40 1.41
CA ALA A 52 -11.25 0.83 0.36
C ALA A 52 -11.90 1.84 -0.59
N VAL A 53 -13.15 1.59 -1.03
CA VAL A 53 -13.87 2.48 -1.95
C VAL A 53 -14.21 3.81 -1.28
N ILE A 54 -14.72 3.80 -0.05
CA ILE A 54 -15.00 5.02 0.72
C ILE A 54 -13.69 5.82 0.90
N GLY A 55 -12.64 5.16 1.41
CA GLY A 55 -11.34 5.80 1.63
C GLY A 55 -10.77 6.40 0.35
N GLN A 56 -10.77 5.66 -0.76
CA GLN A 56 -10.26 6.16 -2.04
C GLN A 56 -10.99 7.43 -2.48
N LYS A 57 -12.33 7.41 -2.54
CA LYS A 57 -13.11 8.56 -3.04
C LYS A 57 -12.96 9.80 -2.16
N LEU A 58 -12.96 9.62 -0.83
CA LEU A 58 -12.79 10.73 0.11
C LEU A 58 -11.37 11.31 0.05
N LEU A 59 -10.34 10.47 -0.07
CA LEU A 59 -8.95 10.93 -0.16
C LEU A 59 -8.63 11.56 -1.51
N GLU A 60 -9.28 11.13 -2.60
CA GLU A 60 -9.23 11.81 -3.90
C GLU A 60 -9.81 13.22 -3.81
N LYS A 61 -11.04 13.37 -3.27
CA LYS A 61 -11.66 14.67 -2.99
C LYS A 61 -10.76 15.55 -2.12
N TYR A 62 -10.23 15.00 -1.03
CA TYR A 62 -9.33 15.72 -0.12
C TYR A 62 -8.05 16.19 -0.85
N ALA A 63 -7.45 15.33 -1.67
CA ALA A 63 -6.24 15.67 -2.42
C ALA A 63 -6.48 16.83 -3.38
N GLU A 64 -7.63 16.87 -4.06
CA GLU A 64 -8.04 17.96 -4.93
C GLU A 64 -8.23 19.27 -4.14
N GLN A 65 -8.93 19.22 -3.01
CA GLN A 65 -9.15 20.38 -2.14
C GLN A 65 -7.84 20.96 -1.59
N GLN A 66 -6.90 20.10 -1.23
CA GLN A 66 -5.58 20.48 -0.74
C GLN A 66 -4.58 20.80 -1.87
N LYS A 67 -5.00 20.75 -3.14
CA LYS A 67 -4.16 20.97 -4.33
C LYS A 67 -2.88 20.11 -4.30
N ILE A 68 -3.03 18.86 -3.89
CA ILE A 68 -1.94 17.89 -3.83
C ILE A 68 -1.60 17.45 -5.25
N GLU A 69 -0.47 17.92 -5.74
CA GLU A 69 0.10 17.55 -7.03
C GLU A 69 1.41 16.80 -6.83
N VAL A 70 1.64 15.79 -7.68
CA VAL A 70 2.88 15.02 -7.71
C VAL A 70 3.77 15.58 -8.81
N SER A 71 4.96 16.06 -8.45
CA SER A 71 5.91 16.58 -9.44
C SER A 71 6.67 15.44 -10.13
N GLN A 72 7.12 15.68 -11.37
CA GLN A 72 7.99 14.73 -12.07
C GLN A 72 9.30 14.50 -11.31
N LYS A 73 9.84 15.53 -10.65
CA LYS A 73 11.05 15.44 -9.83
C LYS A 73 10.87 14.42 -8.69
N ASP A 74 9.73 14.44 -8.01
CA ASP A 74 9.45 13.49 -6.93
C ASP A 74 9.30 12.06 -7.45
N ILE A 75 8.69 11.89 -8.63
CA ILE A 75 8.57 10.59 -9.32
C ILE A 75 9.97 10.04 -9.62
N ASP A 76 10.84 10.85 -10.22
CA ASP A 76 12.18 10.43 -10.60
C ASP A 76 13.03 10.09 -9.37
N LEU A 77 12.94 10.88 -8.30
CA LEU A 77 13.64 10.62 -7.04
C LEU A 77 13.15 9.33 -6.36
N TYR A 78 11.83 9.10 -6.35
CA TYR A 78 11.26 7.88 -5.79
C TYR A 78 11.73 6.64 -6.55
N ILE A 79 11.68 6.69 -7.89
CA ILE A 79 12.15 5.58 -8.75
C ILE A 79 13.64 5.33 -8.53
N ALA A 80 14.47 6.37 -8.49
CA ALA A 80 15.91 6.22 -8.24
C ALA A 80 16.21 5.56 -6.89
N ASN A 81 15.48 5.96 -5.83
CA ASN A 81 15.63 5.36 -4.50
C ASN A 81 15.17 3.90 -4.48
N LEU A 82 14.06 3.58 -5.17
CA LEU A 82 13.56 2.21 -5.28
C LEU A 82 14.53 1.32 -6.05
N ASP A 83 15.06 1.79 -7.19
CA ASP A 83 16.03 1.04 -7.99
C ASP A 83 17.34 0.81 -7.19
N ALA A 84 17.83 1.82 -6.46
CA ALA A 84 18.98 1.68 -5.58
C ALA A 84 18.74 0.66 -4.45
N PHE A 85 17.54 0.66 -3.86
CA PHE A 85 17.14 -0.32 -2.86
C PHE A 85 17.13 -1.74 -3.43
N ILE A 86 16.49 -1.94 -4.59
CA ILE A 86 16.40 -3.25 -5.26
C ILE A 86 17.79 -3.79 -5.57
N VAL A 87 18.69 -2.96 -6.14
CA VAL A 87 20.07 -3.38 -6.44
C VAL A 87 20.83 -3.77 -5.18
N LYS A 88 20.71 -3.01 -4.10
CA LYS A 88 21.37 -3.31 -2.83
C LYS A 88 20.83 -4.61 -2.22
N ASP A 89 19.52 -4.80 -2.27
CA ASP A 89 18.83 -5.95 -1.73
C ASP A 89 19.15 -7.24 -2.50
N ARG A 90 19.24 -7.15 -3.85
CA ARG A 90 19.72 -8.24 -4.71
C ARG A 90 21.13 -8.68 -4.33
N LYS A 91 22.08 -7.74 -4.21
CA LYS A 91 23.46 -8.04 -3.77
C LYS A 91 23.53 -8.70 -2.39
N ARG A 92 22.68 -8.27 -1.46
CA ARG A 92 22.59 -8.88 -0.13
C ARG A 92 22.12 -10.34 -0.23
N ARG A 93 21.07 -10.62 -1.00
CA ARG A 93 20.58 -11.99 -1.21
C ARG A 93 21.63 -12.87 -1.88
N GLU A 94 22.33 -12.37 -2.88
CA GLU A 94 23.42 -13.12 -3.55
C GLU A 94 24.53 -13.51 -2.56
N ALA A 95 24.94 -12.57 -1.69
CA ALA A 95 25.91 -12.86 -0.64
C ALA A 95 25.38 -13.89 0.38
N GLU A 96 24.11 -13.76 0.79
CA GLU A 96 23.47 -14.72 1.70
C GLU A 96 23.39 -16.12 1.09
N MET A 97 23.08 -16.24 -0.21
CA MET A 97 23.08 -17.51 -0.92
C MET A 97 24.44 -18.19 -0.87
N LEU A 98 25.51 -17.44 -1.15
CA LEU A 98 26.88 -17.97 -1.10
C LEU A 98 27.25 -18.42 0.32
N GLU A 99 26.92 -17.63 1.33
CA GLU A 99 27.19 -17.96 2.74
C GLU A 99 26.43 -19.24 3.16
N VAL A 100 25.16 -19.36 2.81
CA VAL A 100 24.33 -20.55 3.08
C VAL A 100 24.90 -21.77 2.36
N GLN A 101 25.34 -21.65 1.11
CA GLN A 101 25.95 -22.73 0.36
C GLN A 101 27.26 -23.21 1.00
N GLU A 102 28.13 -22.29 1.45
CA GLU A 102 29.39 -22.66 2.12
C GLU A 102 29.13 -23.35 3.47
N LYS A 103 28.18 -22.85 4.27
CA LYS A 103 27.76 -23.50 5.52
C LYS A 103 27.26 -24.94 5.29
N LEU A 104 26.47 -25.15 4.23
CA LEU A 104 25.97 -26.49 3.89
C LEU A 104 27.10 -27.46 3.47
N LYS A 105 28.22 -26.95 2.94
CA LYS A 105 29.39 -27.75 2.54
C LYS A 105 30.32 -28.10 3.71
N SER A 106 30.36 -27.31 4.78
CA SER A 106 31.33 -27.47 5.87
C SER A 106 31.14 -28.72 6.74
N GLY A 107 30.05 -29.47 6.55
CA GLY A 107 29.85 -30.82 7.12
C GLY A 107 29.61 -30.89 8.64
N SER A 108 29.62 -29.76 9.35
CA SER A 108 29.55 -29.66 10.81
C SER A 108 28.17 -29.28 11.36
N LEU A 109 27.12 -29.33 10.54
CA LEU A 109 25.78 -28.86 10.89
C LEU A 109 24.91 -29.99 11.46
N LEU A 110 24.06 -29.64 12.42
CA LEU A 110 22.98 -30.53 12.87
C LEU A 110 21.93 -30.70 11.76
N ASP A 111 21.20 -31.83 11.76
CA ASP A 111 20.21 -32.14 10.71
C ASP A 111 19.13 -31.06 10.56
N GLU A 112 18.67 -30.50 11.69
CA GLU A 112 17.66 -29.42 11.69
C GLU A 112 18.22 -28.11 11.11
N GLU A 113 19.48 -27.76 11.42
CA GLU A 113 20.15 -26.59 10.86
C GLU A 113 20.34 -26.74 9.35
N LYS A 114 20.78 -27.93 8.91
CA LYS A 114 20.93 -28.27 7.50
C LYS A 114 19.61 -28.14 6.74
N LYS A 115 18.51 -28.66 7.30
CA LYS A 115 17.17 -28.57 6.71
C LYS A 115 16.68 -27.11 6.61
N ASN A 116 16.92 -26.30 7.64
CA ASN A 116 16.55 -24.89 7.65
C ASN A 116 17.35 -24.09 6.61
N LEU A 117 18.66 -24.32 6.51
CA LEU A 117 19.52 -23.68 5.51
C LEU A 117 19.13 -24.08 4.07
N GLN A 118 18.81 -25.35 3.82
CA GLN A 118 18.29 -25.80 2.52
C GLN A 118 16.96 -25.13 2.16
N SER A 119 16.08 -24.96 3.14
CA SER A 119 14.80 -24.27 2.95
C SER A 119 15.00 -22.79 2.63
N ASN A 120 15.94 -22.11 3.32
CA ASN A 120 16.30 -20.73 3.02
C ASN A 120 16.88 -20.61 1.60
N LEU A 121 17.85 -21.46 1.24
CA LEU A 121 18.47 -21.46 -0.08
C LEU A 121 17.42 -21.62 -1.20
N THR A 122 16.46 -22.53 -1.02
CA THR A 122 15.35 -22.74 -1.97
C THR A 122 14.53 -21.45 -2.17
N VAL A 123 14.25 -20.71 -1.10
CA VAL A 123 13.53 -19.43 -1.18
C VAL A 123 14.35 -18.38 -1.92
N LEU A 124 15.64 -18.25 -1.59
CA LEU A 124 16.54 -17.29 -2.24
C LEU A 124 16.70 -17.57 -3.74
N GLU A 125 16.87 -18.83 -4.13
CA GLU A 125 16.94 -19.24 -5.53
C GLU A 125 15.63 -18.97 -6.28
N SER A 126 14.48 -19.18 -5.62
CA SER A 126 13.18 -18.86 -6.21
C SER A 126 13.03 -17.36 -6.45
N LEU A 127 13.48 -16.52 -5.51
CA LEU A 127 13.47 -15.06 -5.64
C LEU A 127 14.36 -14.62 -6.81
N GLN A 128 15.59 -15.13 -6.88
CA GLN A 128 16.51 -14.83 -7.97
C GLN A 128 15.93 -15.20 -9.35
N LYS A 129 15.27 -16.36 -9.47
CA LYS A 129 14.61 -16.77 -10.73
C LYS A 129 13.49 -15.82 -11.13
N MET A 130 12.68 -15.36 -10.18
CA MET A 130 11.62 -14.37 -10.45
C MET A 130 12.20 -13.04 -10.92
N GLU A 131 13.28 -12.57 -10.29
CA GLU A 131 13.95 -11.33 -10.69
C GLU A 131 14.54 -11.41 -12.11
N VAL A 132 15.17 -12.55 -12.47
CA VAL A 132 15.69 -12.76 -13.83
C VAL A 132 14.56 -12.77 -14.86
N GLN A 133 13.40 -13.33 -14.50
CA GLN A 133 12.24 -13.32 -15.38
C GLN A 133 11.67 -11.90 -15.55
N GLU A 134 11.55 -11.15 -14.46
CA GLU A 134 11.11 -9.75 -14.48
C GLU A 134 12.04 -8.86 -15.32
N ASP A 135 13.36 -9.06 -15.20
CA ASP A 135 14.36 -8.32 -15.99
C ASP A 135 14.24 -8.63 -17.50
N LYS A 136 13.88 -9.88 -17.87
CA LYS A 136 13.58 -10.25 -19.26
C LYS A 136 12.30 -9.58 -19.78
N GLU A 137 11.24 -9.58 -18.98
CA GLU A 137 9.97 -8.95 -19.34
C GLU A 137 10.14 -7.44 -19.55
N LYS A 138 10.88 -6.78 -18.66
CA LYS A 138 11.24 -5.36 -18.80
C LYS A 138 12.08 -5.08 -20.06
N ALA A 139 12.97 -6.00 -20.43
CA ALA A 139 13.76 -5.87 -21.66
C ALA A 139 12.92 -6.02 -22.94
N MET A 140 11.79 -6.75 -22.87
CA MET A 140 10.86 -6.89 -23.99
C MET A 140 10.01 -5.64 -24.24
N ASP A 141 9.61 -4.93 -23.18
CA ASP A 141 8.95 -3.62 -23.28
C ASP A 141 9.52 -2.60 -22.28
N PRO A 142 10.65 -1.96 -22.61
CA PRO A 142 11.27 -0.98 -21.73
C PRO A 142 10.40 0.26 -21.49
N LYS A 143 9.57 0.65 -22.48
CA LYS A 143 8.72 1.84 -22.37
C LYS A 143 7.53 1.58 -21.46
N GLY A 144 6.86 0.43 -21.62
CA GLY A 144 5.81 -0.02 -20.70
C GLY A 144 6.33 -0.14 -19.28
N ALA A 145 7.49 -0.77 -19.08
CA ALA A 145 8.11 -0.90 -17.76
C ALA A 145 8.38 0.45 -17.07
N ILE A 146 8.86 1.46 -17.82
CA ILE A 146 9.06 2.81 -17.27
C ILE A 146 7.72 3.45 -16.89
N LYS A 147 6.71 3.34 -17.75
CA LYS A 147 5.37 3.91 -17.51
C LYS A 147 4.71 3.27 -16.28
N ASP A 148 4.85 1.97 -16.10
CA ASP A 148 4.32 1.25 -14.95
C ASP A 148 5.02 1.69 -13.66
N LYS A 149 6.35 1.80 -13.67
CA LYS A 149 7.12 2.36 -12.55
C LYS A 149 6.66 3.78 -12.19
N GLN A 150 6.46 4.64 -13.18
CA GLN A 150 5.98 6.01 -12.96
C GLN A 150 4.56 6.04 -12.37
N THR A 151 3.68 5.15 -12.84
CA THR A 151 2.30 5.03 -12.32
C THR A 151 2.31 4.60 -10.86
N VAL A 152 3.09 3.57 -10.52
CA VAL A 152 3.25 3.10 -9.15
C VAL A 152 3.84 4.21 -8.27
N ALA A 153 4.94 4.83 -8.69
CA ALA A 153 5.59 5.92 -7.96
C ALA A 153 4.61 7.06 -7.68
N LYS A 154 3.85 7.51 -8.70
CA LYS A 154 2.85 8.58 -8.55
C LYS A 154 1.81 8.24 -7.48
N THR A 155 1.33 7.01 -7.43
CA THR A 155 0.37 6.56 -6.40
C THR A 155 0.96 6.63 -5.00
N PHE A 156 2.17 6.11 -4.79
CA PHE A 156 2.82 6.14 -3.48
C PHE A 156 3.14 7.56 -3.01
N ILE A 157 3.66 8.40 -3.90
CA ILE A 157 3.98 9.80 -3.59
C ILE A 157 2.70 10.56 -3.25
N LYS A 158 1.64 10.42 -4.06
CA LYS A 158 0.33 11.04 -3.79
C LYS A 158 -0.20 10.62 -2.42
N GLN A 159 -0.18 9.33 -2.09
CA GLN A 159 -0.63 8.85 -0.79
C GLN A 159 0.21 9.42 0.36
N GLY A 160 1.54 9.49 0.20
CA GLY A 160 2.41 10.09 1.21
C GLY A 160 2.12 11.58 1.44
N LEU A 161 1.83 12.34 0.37
CA LEU A 161 1.45 13.75 0.46
C LEU A 161 0.10 13.93 1.15
N ILE A 162 -0.89 13.08 0.82
CA ILE A 162 -2.19 13.03 1.50
C ILE A 162 -2.00 12.76 2.99
N ASN A 163 -1.23 11.73 3.35
CA ASN A 163 -0.96 11.37 4.74
C ASN A 163 -0.28 12.52 5.49
N LYS A 164 0.70 13.18 4.87
CA LYS A 164 1.36 14.36 5.45
C LYS A 164 0.37 15.52 5.64
N ALA A 165 -0.50 15.77 4.68
CA ALA A 165 -1.50 16.83 4.77
C ALA A 165 -2.54 16.54 5.87
N LEU A 166 -3.08 15.31 5.91
CA LEU A 166 -3.99 14.88 6.97
C LEU A 166 -3.36 15.02 8.35
N TYR A 167 -2.11 14.59 8.51
CA TYR A 167 -1.39 14.73 9.77
C TYR A 167 -1.23 16.19 10.19
N LYS A 168 -0.91 17.10 9.24
CA LYS A 168 -0.83 18.53 9.52
C LYS A 168 -2.18 19.11 9.98
N GLN A 169 -3.29 18.66 9.40
CA GLN A 169 -4.62 19.17 9.71
C GLN A 169 -5.17 18.61 11.04
N TYR A 170 -5.03 17.31 11.28
CA TYR A 170 -5.72 16.62 12.38
C TYR A 170 -4.79 16.10 13.49
N GLY A 171 -3.47 16.01 13.22
CA GLY A 171 -2.45 15.52 14.13
C GLY A 171 -2.66 14.09 14.63
N GLY A 172 -1.99 13.76 15.74
CA GLY A 172 -2.16 12.50 16.46
C GLY A 172 -1.00 11.52 16.26
N ARG A 173 -1.28 10.23 16.38
CA ARG A 173 -0.30 9.14 16.28
C ARG A 173 -0.17 8.62 14.86
N ILE A 174 1.00 8.05 14.57
CA ILE A 174 1.35 7.47 13.27
C ILE A 174 1.61 5.98 13.47
N ILE A 175 1.11 5.15 12.56
CA ILE A 175 1.37 3.71 12.53
C ILE A 175 2.28 3.35 11.35
N PHE A 176 3.05 2.28 11.51
CA PHE A 176 3.79 1.65 10.43
C PHE A 176 2.87 0.70 9.66
N GLN A 177 2.76 0.91 8.34
CA GLN A 177 2.14 -0.02 7.41
C GLN A 177 3.16 -0.48 6.36
N GLN A 178 2.89 -1.60 5.71
CA GLN A 178 3.75 -2.13 4.65
C GLN A 178 3.94 -1.13 3.49
N MET A 179 2.94 -0.29 3.24
CA MET A 179 2.92 0.69 2.14
C MET A 179 3.39 2.09 2.56
N GLY A 180 3.90 2.24 3.77
CA GLY A 180 4.36 3.53 4.31
C GLY A 180 3.72 3.86 5.66
N ALA A 181 4.10 5.01 6.22
CA ALA A 181 3.49 5.47 7.46
C ALA A 181 2.09 6.04 7.22
N GLU A 182 1.17 5.73 8.14
CA GLU A 182 -0.21 6.19 8.10
C GLU A 182 -0.52 7.02 9.36
N PRO A 183 -1.09 8.23 9.22
CA PRO A 183 -1.46 9.07 10.35
C PRO A 183 -2.80 8.59 10.94
N TYR A 184 -2.75 7.49 11.68
CA TYR A 184 -3.90 6.75 12.19
C TYR A 184 -5.01 7.61 12.81
N ASP A 185 -4.66 8.46 13.78
CA ASP A 185 -5.65 9.30 14.47
C ASP A 185 -6.18 10.40 13.54
N ALA A 186 -5.36 10.90 12.61
CA ALA A 186 -5.76 11.92 11.64
C ALA A 186 -6.78 11.36 10.65
N MET A 187 -6.52 10.15 10.14
CA MET A 187 -7.42 9.46 9.23
C MET A 187 -8.77 9.18 9.89
N HIS A 188 -8.77 8.71 11.14
CA HIS A 188 -10.01 8.47 11.88
C HIS A 188 -10.84 9.77 12.04
N LYS A 189 -10.19 10.88 12.44
CA LYS A 189 -10.87 12.19 12.58
C LYS A 189 -11.41 12.69 11.25
N PHE A 190 -10.63 12.56 10.18
CA PHE A 190 -11.06 12.90 8.82
C PHE A 190 -12.31 12.13 8.42
N LEU A 191 -12.32 10.80 8.58
CA LEU A 191 -13.50 9.98 8.27
C LEU A 191 -14.71 10.36 9.14
N LYS A 192 -14.51 10.68 10.42
CA LYS A 192 -15.62 11.14 11.29
C LYS A 192 -16.18 12.49 10.85
N GLU A 193 -15.34 13.39 10.35
CA GLU A 193 -15.78 14.66 9.79
C GLU A 193 -16.54 14.46 8.47
N GLU A 194 -16.03 13.61 7.56
CA GLU A 194 -16.70 13.30 6.30
C GLU A 194 -18.05 12.58 6.51
N GLU A 195 -18.16 11.71 7.54
CA GLU A 195 -19.42 11.08 7.96
C GLU A 195 -20.42 12.15 8.42
N LYS A 196 -19.98 13.08 9.30
CA LYS A 196 -20.81 14.18 9.79
C LYS A 196 -21.26 15.13 8.68
N ASN A 197 -20.42 15.33 7.66
CA ASN A 197 -20.71 16.15 6.50
C ASN A 197 -21.54 15.40 5.43
N GLU A 198 -22.03 14.20 5.73
CA GLU A 198 -22.79 13.34 4.81
C GLU A 198 -22.05 13.05 3.50
N SER A 199 -20.72 13.17 3.48
CA SER A 199 -19.87 12.84 2.33
C SER A 199 -19.79 11.33 2.11
N PHE A 200 -20.14 10.53 3.11
CA PHE A 200 -20.50 9.12 2.95
C PHE A 200 -21.51 8.71 4.03
N LYS A 201 -22.19 7.59 3.81
CA LYS A 201 -23.09 6.96 4.77
C LYS A 201 -23.01 5.43 4.67
N ILE A 202 -23.00 4.75 5.80
CA ILE A 202 -23.14 3.29 5.87
C ILE A 202 -24.64 2.98 5.98
N ILE A 203 -25.19 2.38 4.93
CA ILE A 203 -26.61 2.06 4.78
C ILE A 203 -26.92 0.75 5.51
N ASP A 204 -26.12 -0.29 5.29
CA ASP A 204 -26.25 -1.56 6.00
C ASP A 204 -25.53 -1.51 7.35
N LYS A 205 -26.30 -1.41 8.43
CA LYS A 205 -25.77 -1.30 9.81
C LYS A 205 -24.92 -2.49 10.24
N SER A 206 -25.04 -3.65 9.60
CA SER A 206 -24.16 -4.79 9.90
C SER A 206 -22.70 -4.54 9.52
N PHE A 207 -22.42 -3.58 8.63
CA PHE A 207 -21.07 -3.21 8.22
C PHE A 207 -20.41 -2.15 9.11
N GLU A 208 -21.18 -1.40 9.90
CA GLU A 208 -20.70 -0.21 10.60
C GLU A 208 -19.61 -0.53 11.65
N ALA A 209 -19.87 -1.51 12.52
CA ALA A 209 -18.89 -1.90 13.55
C ALA A 209 -17.57 -2.40 12.92
N SER A 210 -17.67 -3.22 11.87
CA SER A 210 -16.51 -3.74 11.15
C SER A 210 -15.75 -2.64 10.40
N PHE A 211 -16.46 -1.66 9.84
CA PHE A 211 -15.86 -0.49 9.21
C PHE A 211 -15.00 0.31 10.19
N TRP A 212 -15.50 0.56 11.41
CA TRP A 212 -14.78 1.33 12.42
C TRP A 212 -13.73 0.50 13.18
N ASN A 213 -13.78 -0.82 13.11
CA ASN A 213 -12.88 -1.72 13.86
C ASN A 213 -11.38 -1.47 13.58
N TYR A 214 -11.04 -1.02 12.36
CA TYR A 214 -9.66 -0.62 12.05
C TYR A 214 -9.16 0.48 12.99
N TYR A 215 -10.03 1.42 13.36
CA TYR A 215 -9.74 2.55 14.25
C TYR A 215 -10.11 2.31 15.72
N ALA A 216 -10.75 1.17 16.03
CA ALA A 216 -11.18 0.83 17.40
C ALA A 216 -10.22 -0.13 18.11
N ASP A 217 -9.53 -1.01 17.37
CA ASP A 217 -8.61 -1.99 17.92
C ASP A 217 -7.15 -1.65 17.63
N GLU A 218 -6.53 -0.95 18.58
CA GLU A 218 -5.14 -0.51 18.49
C GLU A 218 -4.14 -1.67 18.52
N SER A 219 -4.51 -2.85 19.02
CA SER A 219 -3.61 -4.01 19.14
C SER A 219 -3.17 -4.56 17.78
N LYS A 220 -3.88 -4.20 16.71
CA LYS A 220 -3.59 -4.55 15.32
C LYS A 220 -2.48 -3.68 14.70
N HIS A 221 -2.06 -2.61 15.38
CA HIS A 221 -1.20 -1.59 14.81
C HIS A 221 0.15 -1.50 15.51
N SER A 222 1.18 -1.21 14.73
CA SER A 222 2.51 -0.88 15.24
C SER A 222 2.72 0.62 15.19
N PHE A 223 2.64 1.28 16.34
CA PHE A 223 2.78 2.74 16.43
C PHE A 223 4.24 3.19 16.45
N TYR A 224 4.52 4.31 15.79
CA TYR A 224 5.76 5.03 16.01
C TYR A 224 5.83 5.55 17.44
N LYS A 225 7.02 5.52 18.03
CA LYS A 225 7.22 6.01 19.40
C LYS A 225 7.05 7.53 19.42
N LYS A 226 6.11 8.00 20.25
CA LYS A 226 5.85 9.44 20.44
C LYS A 226 7.13 10.21 20.77
N GLY A 227 7.36 11.31 20.05
CA GLY A 227 8.50 12.20 20.17
C GLY A 227 9.79 11.69 19.54
N SER A 228 9.80 10.48 18.99
CA SER A 228 11.02 9.91 18.39
C SER A 228 11.42 10.65 17.11
N LYS A 229 12.69 10.49 16.73
CA LYS A 229 13.18 11.08 15.48
C LYS A 229 12.44 10.48 14.28
N GLU A 230 12.19 9.17 14.33
CA GLU A 230 11.47 8.44 13.29
C GLU A 230 10.06 8.98 13.12
N GLU A 231 9.29 9.16 14.20
CA GLU A 231 7.95 9.73 14.13
C GLU A 231 7.95 11.11 13.43
N LYS A 232 8.91 11.96 13.77
CA LYS A 232 9.01 13.33 13.23
C LYS A 232 9.38 13.38 11.75
N GLU A 233 10.14 12.40 11.26
CA GLU A 233 10.69 12.42 9.91
C GLU A 233 9.92 11.51 8.94
N VAL A 234 9.11 10.56 9.44
CA VAL A 234 8.59 9.47 8.60
C VAL A 234 7.67 9.95 7.48
N LEU A 235 6.85 10.98 7.71
CA LEU A 235 5.98 11.57 6.69
C LEU A 235 6.71 12.53 5.74
N ASP A 236 7.98 12.88 6.03
CA ASP A 236 8.81 13.76 5.22
C ASP A 236 9.84 13.02 4.35
N LYS A 237 10.00 11.71 4.59
CA LYS A 237 11.11 10.90 4.07
C LYS A 237 11.21 10.83 2.54
N PHE A 238 10.11 11.11 1.84
CA PHE A 238 10.03 11.01 0.37
C PHE A 238 10.06 12.36 -0.37
N PHE A 239 10.12 13.50 0.33
CA PHE A 239 9.78 14.82 -0.24
C PHE A 239 10.90 15.87 -0.13
N LYS A 240 12.15 15.55 -0.52
CA LYS A 240 13.29 16.48 -0.45
C LYS A 240 13.92 16.74 -1.82
#